data_AF-A0A832HUT5-F1
#
_entry.id   AF-A0A832HUT5-F1
#
_cell.length_a   1.000
_cell.length_b   1.000
_cell.length_c   1.000
_cell.angle_alpha   90.00
_cell.angle_beta   90.00
_cell.angle_gamma   90.00
#
_symmetry.space_group_name_H-M   'P 1'
#
loop_
_entity.id
_entity.type
_entity.pdbx_description
1 polymer ?
#
loop_
_entity_poly.entity_id
_entity_poly.type
_entity_poly.pdbx_seq_one_letter_code
_entity_poly.pdbx_strand_id
1 'polypeptide(L)'
;MPAGLRKDRPWQLDLGKLLGGENRVAYARTYFHSDRWQAALLELGCDDGIKAWLNGQLVASANRGGDVIPGTIKANLNLQPGWNCLLLKITQWTSGWGFCARVAKPDGSQFTGLRVNPHPPK
;
A
#
# COMPACT_ATOMS: atom_id res chain seq x y z
N MET A 1 11.67 6.37 -9.00
CA MET A 1 12.34 5.09 -8.71
C MET A 1 11.31 3.98 -8.69
N PRO A 2 11.58 2.80 -9.25
CA PRO A 2 10.70 1.65 -9.07
C PRO A 2 10.69 1.23 -7.58
N ALA A 3 9.53 0.81 -7.07
CA ALA A 3 9.44 0.22 -5.73
C ALA A 3 10.28 -1.07 -5.66
N GLY A 4 11.04 -1.27 -4.57
CA GLY A 4 11.72 -2.55 -4.31
C GLY A 4 13.17 -2.70 -4.77
N LEU A 5 13.99 -1.64 -4.75
CA LEU A 5 15.45 -1.78 -4.99
C LEU A 5 16.21 -2.48 -3.85
N ARG A 6 15.58 -2.67 -2.68
CA ARG A 6 16.16 -3.31 -1.50
C ARG A 6 15.67 -4.75 -1.36
N LYS A 7 16.59 -5.72 -1.44
CA LYS A 7 16.28 -7.16 -1.28
C LYS A 7 15.68 -7.49 0.09
N ASP A 8 16.08 -6.76 1.13
CA ASP A 8 15.58 -6.89 2.51
C ASP A 8 14.24 -6.17 2.74
N ARG A 9 13.85 -5.26 1.85
CA ARG A 9 12.63 -4.43 1.96
C ARG A 9 11.89 -4.39 0.62
N PRO A 10 11.31 -5.53 0.17
CA PRO A 10 10.62 -5.60 -1.11
C PRO A 10 9.42 -4.65 -1.14
N TRP A 11 9.13 -4.13 -2.34
CA TRP A 11 8.00 -3.23 -2.62
C TRP A 11 8.01 -1.90 -1.85
N GLN A 12 9.10 -1.58 -1.14
CA GLN A 12 9.23 -0.32 -0.44
C GLN A 12 9.34 0.85 -1.43
N LEU A 13 8.59 1.91 -1.13
CA LEU A 13 8.73 3.22 -1.71
C LEU A 13 9.27 4.18 -0.63
N ASP A 14 10.46 4.71 -0.89
CA ASP A 14 11.16 5.66 -0.02
C ASP A 14 10.68 7.08 -0.34
N LEU A 15 9.76 7.59 0.49
CA LEU A 15 9.17 8.92 0.31
C LEU A 15 10.13 10.02 0.77
N GLY A 16 10.99 9.74 1.75
CA GLY A 16 12.04 10.66 2.20
C GLY A 16 13.00 11.01 1.07
N LYS A 17 13.43 10.02 0.27
CA LYS A 17 14.25 10.28 -0.92
C LYS A 17 13.49 10.96 -2.06
N LEU A 18 12.18 10.71 -2.18
CA LEU A 18 11.38 11.22 -3.29
C LEU A 18 10.92 12.67 -3.09
N LEU A 19 10.50 12.99 -1.87
CA LEU A 19 9.82 14.25 -1.53
C LEU A 19 10.56 15.05 -0.47
N GLY A 20 11.33 14.39 0.39
CA GLY A 20 12.07 15.02 1.50
C GLY A 20 11.17 15.65 2.57
N GLY A 21 11.84 16.21 3.59
CA GLY A 21 11.23 17.00 4.65
C GLY A 21 10.62 16.20 5.81
N GLU A 22 10.25 16.94 6.84
CA GLU A 22 9.65 16.45 8.09
C GLU A 22 8.26 17.05 8.28
N ASN A 23 7.44 16.45 9.15
CA ASN A 23 6.08 16.89 9.44
C ASN A 23 5.23 17.00 8.15
N ARG A 24 5.25 15.94 7.34
CA ARG A 24 4.60 15.88 6.01
C ARG A 24 3.52 14.80 5.93
N VAL A 25 2.76 14.87 4.86
CA VAL A 25 1.84 13.79 4.44
C VAL A 25 1.96 13.59 2.93
N ALA A 26 1.93 12.34 2.49
CA ALA A 26 1.83 11.98 1.09
C ALA A 26 0.65 11.03 0.89
N TYR A 27 0.11 11.06 -0.32
CA TYR A 27 -0.91 10.12 -0.75
C TYR A 27 -0.39 9.33 -1.94
N ALA A 28 -0.59 8.01 -1.90
CA ALA A 28 -0.29 7.11 -3.01
C ALA A 28 -1.58 6.41 -3.45
N ARG A 29 -1.79 6.30 -4.76
CA ARG A 29 -3.00 5.69 -5.33
C ARG A 29 -2.64 4.74 -6.45
N THR A 30 -3.35 3.63 -6.51
CA THR A 30 -3.32 2.71 -7.65
C THR A 30 -4.70 2.05 -7.81
N TYR A 31 -4.92 1.42 -8.96
CA TYR A 31 -6.11 0.65 -9.26
C TYR A 31 -5.74 -0.80 -9.57
N PHE A 32 -6.56 -1.74 -9.08
CA PHE A 32 -6.43 -3.17 -9.31
C PHE A 32 -7.66 -3.71 -10.03
N HIS A 33 -7.50 -4.44 -11.13
CA HIS A 33 -8.62 -5.12 -11.77
C HIS A 33 -8.84 -6.50 -11.14
N SER A 34 -10.09 -6.80 -10.81
CA SER A 34 -10.54 -8.15 -10.46
C SER A 34 -11.63 -8.58 -11.45
N ASP A 35 -11.55 -9.79 -11.99
CA ASP A 35 -12.55 -10.27 -12.97
C ASP A 35 -13.84 -10.73 -12.29
N ARG A 36 -13.83 -10.91 -10.96
CA ARG A 36 -14.95 -11.39 -10.16
C ARG A 36 -14.92 -10.80 -8.75
N TRP A 37 -15.99 -11.05 -8.00
CA TRP A 37 -15.97 -10.88 -6.55
C TRP A 37 -15.00 -11.89 -5.92
N GLN A 38 -14.01 -11.41 -5.17
CA GLN A 38 -13.08 -12.32 -4.47
C GLN A 38 -12.41 -11.66 -3.27
N ALA A 39 -12.14 -12.49 -2.25
CA ALA A 39 -11.35 -12.10 -1.10
C ALA A 39 -9.87 -11.96 -1.48
N ALA A 40 -9.19 -10.98 -0.89
CA ALA A 40 -7.76 -10.79 -0.98
C ALA A 40 -7.22 -10.30 0.37
N LEU A 41 -5.90 -10.27 0.48
CA LEU A 41 -5.19 -9.73 1.64
C LEU A 41 -4.36 -8.53 1.18
N LEU A 42 -4.48 -7.41 1.87
CA LEU A 42 -3.57 -6.28 1.75
C LEU A 42 -2.52 -6.38 2.85
N GLU A 43 -1.26 -6.45 2.46
CA GLU A 43 -0.12 -6.39 3.35
C GLU A 43 0.59 -5.06 3.21
N LEU A 44 0.83 -4.39 4.34
CA LEU A 44 1.39 -3.06 4.42
C LEU A 44 2.55 -3.03 5.41
N GLY A 45 3.43 -2.05 5.21
CA GLY A 45 4.40 -1.58 6.20
C GLY A 45 4.60 -0.08 5.98
N CYS A 46 4.89 0.67 7.05
CA CYS A 46 5.05 2.11 6.99
C CYS A 46 5.96 2.64 8.10
N ASP A 47 6.44 3.86 7.86
CA ASP A 47 7.15 4.74 8.76
C ASP A 47 6.72 6.18 8.37
N ASP A 48 5.92 6.93 9.14
CA ASP A 48 5.29 6.63 10.44
C ASP A 48 3.89 6.03 10.28
N GLY A 49 2.84 6.86 10.32
CA GLY A 49 1.44 6.46 10.23
C GLY A 49 0.96 6.18 8.81
N ILE A 50 0.01 5.24 8.71
CA ILE A 50 -0.67 4.88 7.47
C ILE A 50 -2.18 4.78 7.66
N LYS A 51 -2.94 5.21 6.65
CA LYS A 51 -4.33 4.82 6.44
C LYS A 51 -4.51 4.28 5.02
N ALA A 52 -5.29 3.23 4.88
CA ALA A 52 -5.58 2.61 3.60
C ALA A 52 -7.09 2.54 3.36
N TRP A 53 -7.52 2.90 2.15
CA TRP A 53 -8.91 2.80 1.72
C TRP A 53 -9.00 1.97 0.45
N LEU A 54 -9.95 1.04 0.41
CA LEU A 54 -10.37 0.33 -0.79
C LEU A 54 -11.73 0.88 -1.23
N ASN A 55 -11.83 1.40 -2.46
CA ASN A 55 -13.06 1.98 -3.00
C ASN A 55 -13.72 3.01 -2.06
N GLY A 56 -12.90 3.82 -1.38
CA GLY A 56 -13.36 4.83 -0.42
C GLY A 56 -13.67 4.31 0.98
N GLN A 57 -13.69 3.00 1.21
CA GLN A 57 -13.90 2.41 2.53
C GLN A 57 -12.57 2.19 3.25
N LEU A 58 -12.46 2.62 4.52
CA LEU A 58 -11.25 2.45 5.33
C LEU A 58 -11.05 0.96 5.65
N VAL A 59 -9.90 0.40 5.26
CA VAL A 59 -9.56 -1.01 5.48
C VAL A 59 -8.40 -1.22 6.45
N ALA A 60 -7.53 -0.22 6.63
CA ALA A 60 -6.46 -0.25 7.63
C ALA A 60 -6.11 1.14 8.13
N SER A 61 -5.67 1.22 9.39
CA SER A 61 -5.13 2.41 10.01
C SER A 61 -4.09 2.01 11.05
N ALA A 62 -2.91 2.61 11.01
CA ALA A 62 -1.89 2.47 12.03
C ALA A 62 -1.17 3.80 12.23
N ASN A 63 -0.74 4.06 13.45
CA ASN A 63 0.14 5.18 13.78
C ASN A 63 1.26 4.63 14.66
N ARG A 64 2.47 4.57 14.12
CA ARG A 64 3.63 3.94 14.73
C ARG A 64 4.89 4.63 14.25
N GLY A 65 5.92 4.62 15.08
CA GLY A 65 7.28 4.92 14.63
C GLY A 65 8.04 3.64 14.27
N GLY A 66 9.23 3.84 13.70
CA GLY A 66 10.18 2.78 13.37
C GLY A 66 10.11 2.36 11.91
N ASP A 67 11.00 1.45 11.52
CA ASP A 67 11.26 1.12 10.12
C ASP A 67 10.02 0.63 9.32
N VAL A 68 10.09 0.81 8.00
CA VAL A 68 9.15 0.18 7.05
C VAL A 68 9.42 -1.32 7.00
N ILE A 69 8.60 -2.10 7.73
CA ILE A 69 8.67 -3.57 7.76
C ILE A 69 7.47 -4.17 7.01
N PRO A 70 7.68 -4.87 5.87
CA PRO A 70 6.62 -5.48 5.09
C PRO A 70 5.73 -6.44 5.87
N GLY A 71 4.40 -6.34 5.65
CA GLY A 71 3.42 -7.29 6.19
C GLY A 71 3.14 -7.17 7.69
N THR A 72 3.67 -6.14 8.36
CA THR A 72 3.36 -5.86 9.77
C THR A 72 1.94 -5.33 9.98
N ILE A 73 1.32 -4.80 8.93
CA ILE A 73 -0.07 -4.38 8.91
C ILE A 73 -0.78 -5.22 7.85
N LYS A 74 -1.93 -5.79 8.20
CA LYS A 74 -2.72 -6.65 7.33
C LYS A 74 -4.18 -6.24 7.34
N ALA A 75 -4.83 -6.29 6.18
CA ALA A 75 -6.27 -6.04 6.06
C ALA A 75 -6.89 -6.98 5.03
N ASN A 76 -8.03 -7.57 5.40
CA ASN A 76 -8.84 -8.34 4.46
C ASN A 76 -9.50 -7.37 3.46
N LEU A 77 -9.41 -7.70 2.18
CA LEU A 77 -10.03 -6.97 1.10
C LEU A 77 -11.14 -7.81 0.47
N ASN A 78 -12.24 -7.15 0.11
CA ASN A 78 -13.28 -7.71 -0.74
C ASN A 78 -13.23 -6.99 -2.09
N LEU A 79 -12.61 -7.62 -3.09
CA LEU A 79 -12.48 -7.04 -4.43
C LEU A 79 -13.80 -7.19 -5.19
N GLN A 80 -14.20 -6.12 -5.86
CA GLN A 80 -15.35 -6.07 -6.75
C GLN A 80 -14.93 -6.41 -8.19
N PRO A 81 -15.79 -7.00 -9.03
CA PRO A 81 -15.54 -7.09 -10.46
C PRO A 81 -15.23 -5.71 -11.06
N GLY A 82 -14.25 -5.63 -11.95
CA GLY A 82 -13.73 -4.39 -12.49
C GLY A 82 -12.59 -3.79 -11.67
N TRP A 83 -12.42 -2.48 -11.79
CA TRP A 83 -11.33 -1.75 -11.16
C TRP A 83 -11.65 -1.33 -9.72
N ASN A 84 -10.74 -1.66 -8.81
CA ASN A 84 -10.81 -1.30 -7.40
C ASN A 84 -9.70 -0.27 -7.10
N CYS A 85 -10.07 0.86 -6.48
CA CYS A 85 -9.13 1.92 -6.12
C CYS A 85 -8.54 1.66 -4.73
N LEU A 86 -7.21 1.56 -4.63
CA LEU A 86 -6.48 1.61 -3.37
C LEU A 86 -5.89 3.01 -3.20
N LEU A 87 -6.26 3.68 -2.11
CA LEU A 87 -5.67 4.94 -1.67
C LEU A 87 -4.94 4.72 -0.35
N LEU A 88 -3.71 5.22 -0.27
CA LEU A 88 -2.91 5.23 0.95
C LEU A 88 -2.63 6.69 1.34
N LYS A 89 -2.73 6.98 2.63
CA LYS A 89 -2.20 8.19 3.28
C LYS A 89 -1.02 7.76 4.13
N ILE A 90 0.14 8.40 3.95
CA ILE A 90 1.34 8.14 4.74
C ILE A 90 1.77 9.45 5.40
N THR A 91 1.88 9.46 6.72
CA THR A 91 2.35 10.60 7.49
C THR A 91 3.84 10.46 7.81
N GLN A 92 4.54 11.59 7.85
CA GLN A 92 5.91 11.72 8.30
C GLN A 92 5.95 12.66 9.51
N TRP A 93 6.55 12.22 10.59
CA TRP A 93 6.99 13.02 11.71
C TRP A 93 8.42 13.52 11.46
N THR A 94 9.45 12.67 11.60
CA THR A 94 10.87 13.04 11.46
C THR A 94 11.70 11.87 10.90
N SER A 95 12.91 12.14 10.39
CA SER A 95 13.85 11.10 9.91
C SER A 95 13.33 10.22 8.74
N GLY A 96 13.07 8.93 8.97
CA GLY A 96 12.70 7.96 7.94
C GLY A 96 11.28 8.19 7.42
N TRP A 97 11.05 8.00 6.11
CA TRP A 97 9.70 8.12 5.55
C TRP A 97 9.47 7.18 4.39
N GLY A 98 8.47 6.31 4.52
CA GLY A 98 8.08 5.46 3.41
C GLY A 98 7.01 4.46 3.76
N PHE A 99 6.70 3.63 2.77
CA PHE A 99 5.77 2.52 2.94
C PHE A 99 6.11 1.39 1.98
N CYS A 100 5.52 0.22 2.21
CA CYS A 100 5.42 -0.86 1.25
C CYS A 100 3.99 -1.39 1.25
N ALA A 101 3.55 -1.89 0.10
CA ALA A 101 2.21 -2.43 -0.07
C ALA A 101 2.22 -3.60 -1.06
N ARG A 102 1.49 -4.66 -0.73
CA ARG A 102 1.28 -5.83 -1.59
C ARG A 102 -0.15 -6.35 -1.45
N VAL A 103 -0.76 -6.71 -2.59
CA VAL A 103 -1.98 -7.51 -2.63
C VAL A 103 -1.59 -8.98 -2.75
N ALA A 104 -2.12 -9.82 -1.86
CA ALA A 104 -1.88 -11.25 -1.76
C ALA A 104 -3.22 -12.01 -1.71
N LYS A 105 -3.20 -13.32 -1.93
CA LYS A 105 -4.36 -14.18 -1.66
C LYS A 105 -4.68 -14.17 -0.15
N PRO A 106 -5.88 -14.59 0.28
CA PRO A 106 -6.24 -14.63 1.69
C PRO A 106 -5.28 -15.44 2.58
N ASP A 107 -4.63 -16.46 2.02
CA ASP A 107 -3.61 -17.29 2.69
C ASP A 107 -2.20 -16.65 2.72
N GLY A 108 -2.05 -15.43 2.21
CA GLY A 108 -0.78 -14.71 2.12
C GLY A 108 0.10 -15.11 0.93
N SER A 109 -0.32 -16.09 0.12
CA SER A 109 0.39 -16.48 -1.09
C SER A 109 0.22 -15.46 -2.22
N GLN A 110 1.04 -15.58 -3.26
CA GLN A 110 1.06 -14.62 -4.36
C GLN A 110 -0.30 -14.53 -5.07
N PHE A 111 -0.77 -13.29 -5.25
CA PHE A 111 -1.94 -13.00 -6.08
C PHE A 111 -1.50 -12.85 -7.55
N THR A 112 -1.70 -13.89 -8.35
CA THR A 112 -1.35 -13.88 -9.78
C THR A 112 -2.50 -13.31 -10.63
N GLY A 113 -2.16 -12.71 -11.77
CA GLY A 113 -3.16 -12.19 -12.73
C GLY A 113 -3.80 -10.85 -12.38
N LEU A 114 -3.39 -10.19 -11.29
CA LEU A 114 -3.87 -8.86 -10.95
C LEU A 114 -3.34 -7.83 -11.95
N ARG A 115 -4.23 -7.15 -12.67
CA ARG A 115 -3.85 -6.01 -13.53
C ARG A 115 -3.81 -4.75 -12.68
N VAL A 116 -2.77 -3.93 -12.87
CA VAL A 116 -2.56 -2.70 -12.10
C VAL A 116 -2.50 -1.48 -13.03
N ASN A 117 -3.08 -0.37 -12.61
CA ASN A 117 -3.03 0.90 -13.34
C ASN A 117 -2.87 2.07 -12.34
N PRO A 118 -1.85 2.94 -12.48
CA PRO A 118 -1.71 4.12 -11.62
C PRO A 118 -2.68 5.25 -11.97
N HIS A 119 -3.25 5.24 -13.17
CA HIS A 119 -4.23 6.21 -13.62
C HIS A 119 -5.66 5.73 -13.37
N PRO A 120 -6.62 6.65 -13.16
CA PRO A 120 -8.02 6.30 -13.19
C PRO A 120 -8.34 5.49 -14.46
N PRO A 121 -8.99 4.32 -14.34
CA PRO A 121 -9.43 3.56 -15.50
C PRO A 121 -10.40 4.41 -16.32
N LYS A 122 -10.29 4.30 -17.65
CA LYS A 122 -11.24 4.91 -18.59
C LYS A 122 -12.54 4.12 -18.62
#